data_AF-A0A7C3Q082-F1
#
_entry.id   AF-A0A7C3Q082-F1
#
_cell.length_a   1.000
_cell.length_b   1.000
_cell.length_c   1.000
_cell.angle_alpha   90.00
_cell.angle_beta   90.00
_cell.angle_gamma   90.00
#
_symmetry.space_group_name_H-M   'P 1'
#
loop_
_entity.id
_entity.type
_entity.pdbx_description
1 polymer ?
#
loop_
_entity_poly.entity_id
_entity_poly.type
_entity_poly.pdbx_seq_one_letter_code
_entity_poly.pdbx_strand_id
1 'polypeptide(L)' 'MPDPLKCYVVAEESKEALFESHFDLLPEVGDILIDHEGNMFQIVKRLHHLNSRGWIDHYTLWVRSVER' A
#
# COMPACT_ATOMS: atom_id res chain seq x y z
N MET A 1 -7.05 -19.63 10.70
CA MET A 1 -7.04 -18.82 9.46
C MET A 1 -5.74 -18.03 9.48
N PRO A 2 -4.96 -17.93 8.39
CA PRO A 2 -3.84 -17.01 8.35
C PRO A 2 -4.37 -15.58 8.55
N ASP A 3 -3.71 -14.80 9.39
CA ASP A 3 -4.03 -13.38 9.57
C ASP A 3 -3.96 -12.66 8.20
N PRO A 4 -4.86 -11.71 7.92
CA PRO A 4 -4.79 -10.93 6.69
C PRO A 4 -3.46 -10.17 6.64
N LEU A 5 -2.79 -10.25 5.50
CA LEU A 5 -1.49 -9.59 5.30
C LEU A 5 -1.66 -8.09 5.40
N LYS A 6 -0.87 -7.46 6.27
CA LYS A 6 -0.90 -6.00 6.45
C LYS A 6 -0.36 -5.30 5.21
N CYS A 7 -0.99 -4.18 4.84
CA CYS A 7 -0.52 -3.34 3.74
C CYS A 7 -0.36 -1.89 4.20
N TYR A 8 0.86 -1.39 4.14
CA TYR A 8 1.19 0.00 4.46
C TYR A 8 1.16 0.86 3.21
N VAL A 9 0.41 1.96 3.24
CA VAL A 9 0.39 2.95 2.15
C VAL A 9 1.30 4.11 2.53
N VAL A 10 2.28 4.40 1.69
CA VAL A 10 3.37 5.36 1.94
C VAL A 10 3.41 6.39 0.81
N ALA A 11 3.46 7.67 1.14
CA ALA A 11 3.61 8.74 0.15
C ALA A 11 5.01 8.71 -0.48
N GLU A 12 5.10 8.77 -1.80
CA GLU A 12 6.37 8.73 -2.53
C GLU A 12 7.29 9.91 -2.21
N GLU A 13 6.70 11.10 -2.08
CA GLU A 13 7.43 12.36 -1.93
C GLU A 13 8.01 12.54 -0.52
N SER A 14 7.19 12.31 0.51
CA SER A 14 7.60 12.49 1.91
C SER A 14 8.17 11.22 2.54
N LYS A 15 7.94 10.04 1.94
CA LYS A 15 8.23 8.72 2.50
C LYS A 15 7.52 8.46 3.84
N GLU A 16 6.46 9.21 4.12
CA GLU A 16 5.65 9.04 5.32
C GLU A 16 4.55 8.02 5.08
N ALA A 17 4.27 7.21 6.10
CA ALA A 17 3.14 6.30 6.09
C ALA A 17 1.85 7.11 6.21
N LEU A 18 0.98 6.99 5.21
CA LEU A 18 -0.33 7.64 5.17
C LEU A 18 -1.33 6.86 6.01
N PHE A 19 -1.48 5.55 5.74
CA PHE A 19 -2.41 4.68 6.44
C PHE A 19 -2.07 3.19 6.27
N GLU A 20 -2.58 2.37 7.19
CA GLU A 20 -2.57 0.89 7.09
C GLU A 20 -3.92 0.45 6.51
N SER A 21 -3.89 -0.46 5.53
CA SER A 21 -5.08 -1.05 4.91
C SER A 21 -4.91 -2.55 4.75
N HIS A 22 -6.05 -3.22 4.55
CA HIS A 22 -6.11 -4.65 4.27
C HIS A 22 -6.85 -4.82 2.94
N PHE A 23 -6.28 -5.63 2.04
CA PHE A 23 -6.83 -5.87 0.72
C PHE A 23 -7.06 -7.36 0.52
N ASP A 24 -8.27 -7.75 0.09
CA ASP A 24 -8.56 -9.14 -0.32
C ASP A 24 -7.79 -9.50 -1.59
N LEU A 25 -7.67 -8.54 -2.51
CA LEU A 25 -6.83 -8.61 -3.70
C LEU A 25 -5.89 -7.41 -3.69
N LEU A 26 -4.58 -7.67 -3.72
CA LEU A 26 -3.58 -6.62 -3.70
C LEU A 26 -3.66 -5.78 -4.99
N PRO A 27 -3.76 -4.45 -4.87
CA PRO A 27 -3.80 -3.58 -6.05
C PRO A 27 -2.46 -3.61 -6.80
N GLU A 28 -2.54 -3.24 -8.07
CA GLU A 28 -1.42 -3.23 -9.00
C GLU A 28 -0.80 -1.83 -9.12
N VAL A 29 0.42 -1.77 -9.66
CA VAL A 29 1.07 -0.49 -9.96
C VAL A 29 0.29 0.19 -11.10
N GLY A 30 -0.10 1.43 -10.89
CA GLY A 30 -0.95 2.21 -11.79
C GLY A 30 -2.39 2.38 -11.28
N ASP A 31 -2.85 1.50 -10.37
CA ASP A 31 -4.18 1.60 -9.77
C ASP A 31 -4.32 2.86 -8.91
N ILE A 32 -5.55 3.36 -8.83
CA ILE A 32 -5.91 4.52 -7.99
C ILE A 32 -6.56 4.02 -6.70
N LEU A 33 -5.96 4.37 -5.57
CA LEU A 33 -6.57 4.25 -4.25
C LEU A 33 -7.31 5.54 -3.92
N ILE A 34 -8.45 5.40 -3.27
CA ILE A 34 -9.25 6.52 -2.77
C ILE A 34 -9.37 6.34 -1.27
N ASP A 35 -8.92 7.33 -0.49
CA ASP A 35 -9.09 7.29 0.96
C ASP A 35 -10.52 7.67 1.38
N HIS A 36 -10.78 7.64 2.69
CA HIS A 36 -12.09 7.97 3.25
C HIS A 36 -12.44 9.47 3.14
N GLU A 37 -11.45 10.34 2.93
CA GLU A 37 -11.64 11.77 2.71
C GLU A 37 -11.85 12.12 1.22
N GLY A 38 -11.71 11.13 0.33
CA GLY A 38 -11.86 11.25 -1.11
C GLY A 38 -10.59 11.66 -1.84
N ASN A 39 -9.43 11.67 -1.17
CA ASN A 39 -8.14 11.92 -1.80
C ASN A 39 -7.75 10.73 -2.69
N MET A 40 -7.21 11.03 -3.87
CA MET A 40 -6.82 10.03 -4.86
C MET A 40 -5.30 9.84 -4.88
N PHE A 41 -4.89 8.59 -4.78
CA PHE A 41 -3.49 8.21 -4.72
C PHE A 41 -3.19 7.14 -5.77
N GLN A 42 -2.32 7.45 -6.73
CA GLN A 42 -1.87 6.46 -7.70
C GLN A 42 -0.75 5.60 -7.12
N ILE A 43 -0.88 4.28 -7.20
CA ILE A 43 0.18 3.36 -6.79
C ILE A 43 1.31 3.41 -7.81
N VAL A 44 2.50 3.80 -7.36
CA VAL A 44 3.70 3.91 -8.19
C VAL A 44 4.65 2.74 -8.00
N LYS A 45 4.62 2.09 -6.83
CA LYS A 45 5.49 0.94 -6.54
C LYS A 45 4.88 0.06 -5.47
N ARG A 46 5.10 -1.25 -5.59
CA ARG A 46 4.71 -2.25 -4.59
C ARG A 46 5.94 -3.01 -4.11
N LEU A 47 6.08 -3.12 -2.80
CA LEU A 47 7.11 -3.91 -2.13
C LEU A 47 6.44 -5.02 -1.32
N HIS A 48 7.05 -6.20 -1.30
CA HIS A 48 6.70 -7.29 -0.40
C HIS A 48 7.86 -7.49 0.56
N HIS A 49 7.55 -7.64 1.84
CA HIS A 49 8.54 -7.83 2.89
C HIS A 49 8.45 -9.25 3.41
N LEU A 50 9.60 -9.92 3.51
CA LEU A 50 9.69 -11.29 4.02
C LEU A 50 10.13 -11.26 5.49
N ASN A 51 9.52 -12.10 6.32
CA ASN A 51 10.00 -12.35 7.68
C ASN A 51 11.26 -13.23 7.68
N SER A 52 11.83 -13.48 8.85
CA SER A 52 13.03 -14.31 9.03
C SER A 52 12.89 -15.77 8.56
N ARG A 53 11.66 -16.23 8.30
CA ARG A 53 11.35 -17.55 7.74
C ARG A 53 11.15 -17.53 6.22
N GLY A 54 11.31 -16.36 5.59
CA GLY A 54 11.15 -16.18 4.14
C GLY A 54 9.69 -16.10 3.69
N TRP A 55 8.74 -15.93 4.60
CA TRP A 55 7.32 -15.78 4.26
C TRP A 55 6.97 -14.31 4.16
N ILE A 56 6.01 -13.98 3.30
CA ILE A 56 5.52 -12.61 3.21
C ILE A 56 4.85 -12.25 4.54
N ASP A 57 5.29 -11.15 5.12
CA ASP A 57 4.82 -10.61 6.39
C ASP A 57 3.85 -9.45 6.16
N HIS A 58 4.24 -8.51 5.30
CA HIS A 58 3.43 -7.36 4.91
C HIS A 58 3.84 -6.82 3.54
N TYR A 59 2.99 -5.95 2.99
CA TYR A 59 3.23 -5.21 1.77
C TYR A 59 3.37 -3.72 2.07
N THR A 60 4.15 -3.03 1.23
CA THR A 60 4.23 -1.57 1.22
C THR A 60 3.85 -1.06 -0.17
N LEU A 61 2.79 -0.27 -0.25
CA LEU A 61 2.37 0.45 -1.44
C LEU A 61 2.89 1.87 -1.36
N TRP A 62 3.73 2.23 -2.32
CA TRP A 62 4.16 3.60 -2.52
C TRP A 62 3.17 4.27 -3.45
N VAL A 63 2.67 5.43 -3.04
CA VAL A 63 1.64 6.14 -3.76
C VAL A 63 2.02 7.60 -3.99
N ARG A 64 1.52 8.17 -5.08
CA ARG A 64 1.62 9.59 -5.40
C ARG A 64 0.24 10.22 -5.39
N SER A 65 0.11 11.41 -4.83
CA SER A 65 -1.13 12.18 -4.90
C SER A 65 -1.46 12.54 -6.34
N VAL A 66 -2.71 12.38 -6.74
CA VAL A 66 -3.19 12.80 -8.06
C VAL A 66 -4.02 14.06 -7.86
N GLU A 67 -3.45 15.21 -8.21
CA GLU A 67 -4.18 16.48 -8.24
C GLU A 67 -5.20 16.47 -9.38
N ARG A 68 -6.37 17.05 -9.11
CA ARG A 68 -7.54 17.03 -9.98
C ARG A 68 -7.50 18.10 -11.08
#